data_AF-A0AAV5NIG9-F1
#
_entry.id   AF-A0AAV5NIG9-F1
#
_cell.length_a   1.000
_cell.length_b   1.000
_cell.length_c   1.000
_cell.angle_alpha   90.00
_cell.angle_beta   90.00
_cell.angle_gamma   90.00
#
_symmetry.space_group_name_H-M   'P 1'
#
loop_
_entity.id
_entity.type
_entity.pdbx_description
1 polymer ?
#
loop_
_entity_poly.entity_id
_entity_poly.type
_entity_poly.pdbx_seq_one_letter_code
_entity_poly.pdbx_strand_id
1 'polypeptide(L)'
;MAELRRVDPRTLVSNPNNPRSSIGSLEELRKLALNIKAIGILHPPAVRELEDGRLMIVAGHRRTEGAIYAGLTEIDVYVGDQSEDLDALAAVSENFVRLDMTEPEQWNSVTRLREQLGYTDPQVCAALMVTPSYLKRLSLLAKLHPPILDAIALGRGPDERQRKVIAQASLDEQRDAWAEMFSESVEDDEDPAEYRVKAEDPEDTVAWGALARNLEQKEWYARNARFGDDLTRKHNIVWMEDLFAEPGTDSRYTLDATAYAAAQQDWLDNERPENSIVLVSDEYGYVRAPEGFITMGTWMATQEGEVMGYGLNPRTLKIVEERCRPSVAFTQSHATGPAEPEAPKERPDVSGTGHKMDVSRFSAGPLRPKVVVKENWNGTSLQG
;
A
#
# COMPACT_ATOMS: atom_id res chain seq x y z
N MET A 1 -1.03 26.58 36.69
CA MET A 1 -0.93 25.31 37.46
C MET A 1 -2.29 24.65 37.41
N ALA A 2 -2.37 23.34 37.17
CA ALA A 2 -3.66 22.65 37.14
C ALA A 2 -4.18 22.44 38.57
N GLU A 3 -5.39 22.92 38.87
CA GLU A 3 -6.04 22.79 40.19
C GLU A 3 -7.12 21.71 40.14
N LEU A 4 -7.25 20.89 41.19
CA LEU A 4 -8.35 19.95 41.31
C LEU A 4 -9.56 20.65 41.96
N ARG A 5 -10.70 20.72 41.26
CA ARG A 5 -11.92 21.38 41.73
C ARG A 5 -13.10 20.40 41.72
N ARG A 6 -13.99 20.50 42.71
CA ARG A 6 -15.29 19.81 42.70
C ARG A 6 -16.36 20.64 42.02
N VAL A 7 -17.07 20.02 41.09
CA VAL A 7 -18.10 20.67 40.28
C VAL A 7 -19.25 19.72 40.01
N ASP A 8 -20.45 20.27 39.81
CA ASP A 8 -21.57 19.47 39.28
C ASP A 8 -21.28 19.15 37.80
N PRO A 9 -21.26 17.87 37.40
CA PRO A 9 -20.98 17.51 36.01
C PRO A 9 -21.98 18.13 35.00
N ARG A 10 -23.17 18.54 35.44
CA ARG A 10 -24.21 19.17 34.59
C ARG A 10 -23.91 20.62 34.22
N THR A 11 -23.01 21.29 34.94
CA THR A 11 -22.63 22.68 34.64
C THR A 11 -21.49 22.79 33.64
N LEU A 12 -20.87 21.65 33.30
CA LEU A 12 -19.75 21.57 32.36
C LEU A 12 -20.24 21.71 30.91
N VAL A 13 -19.61 22.61 30.16
CA VAL A 13 -19.89 22.84 28.75
C VAL A 13 -19.11 21.85 27.90
N SER A 14 -19.76 21.23 26.92
CA SER A 14 -19.06 20.38 25.96
C SER A 14 -18.23 21.23 24.99
N ASN A 15 -16.98 20.82 24.76
CA ASN A 15 -16.13 21.37 23.73
C ASN A 15 -16.67 21.06 22.32
N PRO A 16 -17.01 22.09 21.50
CA PRO A 16 -17.44 21.92 20.11
C PRO A 16 -16.39 21.22 19.24
N ASN A 17 -15.13 21.32 19.66
CA ASN A 17 -13.97 20.82 18.96
C ASN A 17 -13.65 19.36 19.26
N ASN A 18 -14.49 18.64 19.99
CA ASN A 18 -14.30 17.22 20.27
C ASN A 18 -14.37 16.40 18.95
N PRO A 19 -13.27 15.74 18.53
CA PRO A 19 -13.24 14.98 17.29
C PRO A 19 -14.13 13.72 17.33
N ARG A 20 -14.56 13.28 18.52
CA ARG A 20 -15.47 12.15 18.67
C ARG A 20 -16.91 12.64 18.69
N SER A 21 -17.61 12.50 17.57
CA SER A 21 -19.02 12.89 17.41
C SER A 21 -19.98 12.00 18.23
N SER A 22 -19.55 10.79 18.61
CA SER A 22 -20.39 9.82 19.35
C SER A 22 -19.91 9.58 20.78
N ILE A 23 -20.84 9.61 21.74
CA ILE A 23 -20.60 9.26 23.17
C ILE A 23 -20.35 7.74 23.36
N GLY A 24 -20.56 6.94 22.32
CA GLY A 24 -20.55 5.47 22.35
C GLY A 24 -21.96 4.89 22.35
N SER A 25 -22.09 3.56 22.35
CA SER A 25 -23.40 2.92 22.44
C SER A 25 -24.04 3.10 23.82
N LEU A 26 -25.37 3.06 23.90
CA LEU A 26 -26.09 3.18 25.18
C LEU A 26 -25.67 2.10 26.20
N GLU A 27 -25.29 0.92 25.71
CA GLU A 27 -24.84 -0.19 26.55
C GLU A 27 -23.46 0.10 27.18
N GLU A 28 -22.52 0.66 26.42
CA GLU A 28 -21.22 1.07 26.93
C GLU A 28 -21.33 2.18 27.98
N LEU A 29 -22.21 3.16 27.75
CA LEU A 29 -22.45 4.24 28.70
C LEU A 29 -23.03 3.70 30.01
N ARG A 30 -23.97 2.74 29.95
CA ARG A 30 -24.53 2.08 31.14
C ARG A 30 -23.47 1.32 31.93
N LYS A 31 -22.60 0.56 31.26
CA LYS A 31 -21.49 -0.17 31.91
C LYS A 31 -20.53 0.81 32.61
N LEU A 32 -20.19 1.91 31.94
CA LEU A 32 -19.34 2.95 32.51
C LEU A 32 -19.99 3.61 33.73
N ALA A 33 -21.28 3.97 33.66
CA ALA A 33 -22.01 4.57 34.76
C ALA A 33 -22.13 3.63 35.98
N LEU A 34 -22.35 2.33 35.76
CA LEU A 34 -22.32 1.32 36.82
C LEU A 34 -20.96 1.26 37.52
N ASN A 35 -19.87 1.30 36.75
CA ASN A 35 -18.52 1.32 37.28
C ASN A 35 -18.24 2.60 38.08
N ILE A 36 -18.61 3.77 37.53
CA ILE A 36 -18.48 5.07 38.19
C ILE A 36 -19.29 5.11 39.49
N LYS A 37 -20.48 4.51 39.52
CA LYS A 37 -21.29 4.43 40.75
C LYS A 37 -20.66 3.54 41.82
N ALA A 38 -19.92 2.50 41.42
CA ALA A 38 -19.28 1.57 42.34
C ALA A 38 -17.94 2.08 42.90
N ILE A 39 -17.12 2.72 42.06
CA ILE A 39 -15.72 3.05 42.38
C ILE A 39 -15.47 4.57 42.40
N GLY A 40 -16.37 5.37 41.81
CA GLY A 40 -16.15 6.78 41.53
C GLY A 40 -15.37 7.00 40.25
N ILE A 41 -14.98 8.25 39.99
CA ILE A 41 -14.15 8.61 38.85
C ILE A 41 -12.69 8.56 39.29
N LEU A 42 -11.95 7.53 38.85
CA LEU A 42 -10.55 7.36 39.21
C LEU A 42 -9.63 8.44 38.59
N HIS A 43 -9.92 8.80 37.33
CA HIS A 43 -9.19 9.84 36.61
C HIS A 43 -10.15 11.02 36.34
N PRO A 44 -10.01 12.14 37.06
CA PRO A 44 -10.79 13.35 36.84
C PRO A 44 -10.77 13.82 35.37
N PRO A 45 -11.90 14.30 34.82
CA PRO A 45 -11.91 15.01 33.53
C PRO A 45 -11.06 16.28 33.59
N ALA A 46 -10.48 16.66 32.45
CA ALA A 46 -9.77 17.93 32.32
C ALA A 46 -10.71 19.00 31.77
N VAL A 47 -10.74 20.16 32.41
CA VAL A 47 -11.60 21.29 32.06
C VAL A 47 -10.78 22.58 31.99
N ARG A 48 -11.26 23.53 31.20
CA ARG A 48 -10.74 24.89 31.11
C ARG A 48 -11.82 25.88 31.57
N GLU A 49 -11.39 26.96 32.22
CA GLU A 49 -12.25 28.09 32.54
C GLU A 49 -12.38 29.04 31.32
N LEU A 50 -13.63 29.32 30.93
CA LEU A 50 -13.97 30.27 29.87
C LEU A 50 -13.96 31.70 30.42
N GLU A 51 -13.93 32.70 29.54
CA GLU A 51 -13.96 34.12 29.92
C GLU A 51 -15.22 34.51 30.74
N ASP A 52 -16.30 33.74 30.60
CA ASP A 52 -17.55 33.92 31.33
C ASP A 52 -17.62 33.15 32.66
N GLY A 53 -16.52 32.50 33.07
CA GLY A 53 -16.42 31.72 34.31
C GLY A 53 -17.05 30.32 34.24
N ARG A 54 -17.56 29.89 33.08
CA ARG A 54 -18.00 28.50 32.88
C ARG A 54 -16.83 27.58 32.63
N LEU A 55 -16.98 26.31 32.97
CA LEU A 55 -15.96 25.30 32.75
C LEU A 55 -16.31 24.47 31.51
N MET A 56 -15.39 24.43 30.54
CA MET A 56 -15.51 23.62 29.32
C MET A 56 -14.70 22.34 29.45
N ILE A 57 -15.26 21.21 29.02
CA ILE A 57 -14.59 19.90 29.03
C ILE A 57 -13.56 19.85 27.89
N VAL A 58 -12.27 19.77 28.22
CA VAL A 58 -11.20 19.59 27.22
C VAL A 58 -11.02 18.11 26.91
N ALA A 59 -11.00 17.28 27.95
CA ALA A 59 -10.83 15.83 27.83
C ALA A 59 -11.71 15.09 28.84
N GLY A 60 -12.22 13.93 28.42
CA GLY A 60 -13.02 13.05 29.28
C GLY A 60 -14.54 13.17 29.14
N HIS A 61 -15.06 13.66 28.01
CA HIS A 61 -16.51 13.75 27.74
C HIS A 61 -17.33 12.52 28.16
N ARG A 62 -16.88 11.30 27.82
CA ARG A 62 -17.57 10.06 28.20
C ARG A 62 -17.63 9.82 29.72
N ARG A 63 -16.61 10.25 30.47
CA ARG A 63 -16.58 10.17 31.94
C ARG A 63 -17.58 11.15 32.56
N THR A 64 -17.65 12.37 32.02
CA THR A 64 -18.63 13.37 32.45
C THR A 64 -20.06 12.90 32.21
N GLU A 65 -20.36 12.42 31.00
CA GLU A 65 -21.68 11.84 30.67
C GLU A 65 -22.01 10.62 31.53
N GLY A 66 -21.05 9.71 31.72
CA GLY A 66 -21.21 8.55 32.61
C GLY A 66 -21.51 8.94 34.05
N ALA A 67 -20.93 10.04 34.54
CA ALA A 67 -21.19 10.57 35.88
C ALA A 67 -22.58 11.18 36.03
N ILE A 68 -23.05 11.90 35.01
CA ILE A 68 -24.42 12.41 34.92
C ILE A 68 -25.40 11.22 34.95
N TYR A 69 -25.14 10.19 34.14
CA TYR A 69 -25.96 8.99 34.07
C TYR A 69 -25.94 8.16 35.35
N ALA A 70 -24.80 8.12 36.05
CA ALA A 70 -24.66 7.49 37.37
C ALA A 70 -25.41 8.23 38.49
N GLY A 71 -25.85 9.47 38.24
CA GLY A 71 -26.56 10.31 39.19
C GLY A 71 -25.66 10.99 40.21
N LEU A 72 -24.37 11.19 39.90
CA LEU A 72 -23.47 11.93 40.78
C LEU A 72 -23.85 13.42 40.81
N THR A 73 -23.76 14.02 42.00
CA THR A 73 -24.01 15.46 42.22
C THR A 73 -22.74 16.28 42.06
N GLU A 74 -21.59 15.72 42.37
CA GLU A 74 -20.29 16.37 42.25
C GLU A 74 -19.25 15.38 41.71
N ILE A 75 -18.33 15.89 40.89
CA ILE A 75 -17.16 15.17 40.40
C ILE A 75 -15.92 16.04 40.59
N ASP A 76 -14.78 15.40 40.81
CA ASP A 76 -13.48 16.07 40.77
C ASP A 76 -13.09 16.30 39.30
N VAL A 77 -12.62 17.51 38.98
CA VAL A 77 -12.10 17.90 37.65
C VAL A 77 -10.77 18.62 37.80
N TYR A 78 -9.88 18.47 36.81
CA TYR A 78 -8.66 19.27 36.71
C TYR A 78 -8.95 20.55 35.94
N VAL A 79 -8.87 21.71 36.60
CA VAL A 79 -8.98 23.04 36.00
C VAL A 79 -7.59 23.48 35.54
N GLY A 80 -7.38 23.49 34.23
CA GLY A 80 -6.14 23.95 33.61
C GLY A 80 -6.26 25.37 33.09
N ASP A 81 -5.21 26.17 33.31
CA ASP A 81 -5.00 27.49 32.70
C ASP A 81 -4.33 27.26 31.33
N GLN A 82 -5.09 26.69 30.39
CA GLN A 82 -4.59 26.32 29.08
C GLN A 82 -5.17 27.27 28.04
N SER A 83 -4.33 27.75 27.12
CA SER A 83 -4.83 28.50 25.96
C SER A 83 -5.68 27.58 25.08
N GLU A 84 -6.63 28.15 24.33
CA GLU A 84 -7.48 27.38 23.40
C GLU A 84 -6.67 26.50 22.44
N ASP A 85 -5.50 26.97 22.01
CA ASP A 85 -4.60 26.25 21.13
C ASP A 85 -3.99 25.01 21.81
N LEU A 86 -3.62 25.11 23.10
CA LEU A 86 -3.07 23.99 23.87
C LEU A 86 -4.15 22.95 24.17
N ASP A 87 -5.40 23.38 24.37
CA ASP A 87 -6.54 22.48 24.55
C ASP A 87 -6.88 21.72 23.27
N ALA A 88 -6.90 22.41 22.14
CA ALA A 88 -7.10 21.78 20.84
C ALA A 88 -5.98 20.78 20.54
N LEU A 89 -4.72 21.14 20.84
CA LEU A 89 -3.57 20.25 20.69
C LEU A 89 -3.67 19.03 21.59
N ALA A 90 -3.99 19.21 22.87
CA ALA A 90 -4.12 18.11 23.83
C ALA A 90 -5.25 17.14 23.42
N ALA A 91 -6.39 17.68 22.98
CA ALA A 91 -7.51 16.88 22.49
C ALA A 91 -7.16 16.07 21.22
N VAL A 92 -6.38 16.65 20.30
CA VAL A 92 -5.92 15.94 19.10
C VAL A 92 -4.86 14.89 19.46
N SER A 93 -3.87 15.24 20.30
CA SER A 93 -2.77 14.35 20.69
C SER A 93 -3.25 13.14 21.51
N GLU A 94 -4.17 13.32 22.46
CA GLU A 94 -4.76 12.21 23.24
C GLU A 94 -5.47 11.21 22.33
N ASN A 95 -6.21 11.70 21.32
CA ASN A 95 -6.93 10.84 20.40
C ASN A 95 -6.01 10.17 19.38
N PHE A 96 -4.93 10.83 18.97
CA PHE A 96 -3.97 10.29 18.02
C PHE A 96 -3.22 9.05 18.56
N VAL A 97 -2.97 8.99 19.87
CA VAL A 97 -2.28 7.87 20.53
C VAL A 97 -3.20 6.65 20.74
N ARG A 98 -4.49 6.73 20.38
CA ARG A 98 -5.42 5.59 20.53
C ARG A 98 -5.18 4.56 19.43
N LEU A 99 -5.21 3.29 19.82
CA LEU A 99 -4.98 2.14 18.93
C LEU A 99 -6.00 1.99 17.79
N ASP A 100 -7.16 2.67 17.87
CA ASP A 100 -8.30 2.44 16.97
C ASP A 100 -8.47 3.50 15.87
N MET A 101 -7.59 4.50 15.75
CA MET A 101 -7.79 5.60 14.80
C MET A 101 -7.31 5.25 13.39
N THR A 102 -8.19 5.39 12.41
CA THR A 102 -7.91 5.08 11.00
C THR A 102 -6.97 6.10 10.36
N GLU A 103 -6.26 5.75 9.29
CA GLU A 103 -5.35 6.69 8.60
C GLU A 103 -6.05 7.96 8.08
N PRO A 104 -7.29 7.90 7.53
CA PRO A 104 -8.01 9.11 7.14
C PRO A 104 -8.36 10.03 8.32
N GLU A 105 -8.75 9.47 9.48
CA GLU A 105 -9.00 10.25 10.71
C GLU A 105 -7.71 10.91 11.24
N GLN A 106 -6.57 10.21 11.14
CA GLN A 106 -5.25 10.75 11.45
C GLN A 106 -4.90 11.91 10.54
N TRP A 107 -5.17 11.80 9.24
CA TRP A 107 -4.95 12.90 8.31
C TRP A 107 -5.85 14.11 8.60
N ASN A 108 -7.14 13.89 8.89
CA ASN A 108 -8.04 14.97 9.28
C ASN A 108 -7.55 15.72 10.53
N SER A 109 -7.00 14.99 11.50
CA SER A 109 -6.37 15.56 12.69
C SER A 109 -5.14 16.42 12.34
N VAL A 110 -4.28 15.95 11.42
CA VAL A 110 -3.13 16.71 10.91
C VAL A 110 -3.57 17.98 10.19
N THR A 111 -4.54 17.88 9.28
CA THR A 111 -5.10 19.02 8.53
C THR A 111 -5.63 20.07 9.48
N ARG A 112 -6.36 19.65 10.52
CA ARG A 112 -6.86 20.55 11.55
C ARG A 112 -5.74 21.32 12.27
N LEU A 113 -4.67 20.63 12.69
CA LEU A 113 -3.53 21.28 13.34
C LEU A 113 -2.86 22.32 12.44
N ARG A 114 -2.79 22.05 11.12
CA ARG A 114 -2.21 22.99 10.14
C ARG A 114 -3.13 24.18 9.87
N GLU A 115 -4.40 23.94 9.59
CA GLU A 115 -5.33 24.96 9.12
C GLU A 115 -5.94 25.81 10.24
N GLN A 116 -6.32 25.19 11.36
CA GLN A 116 -6.98 25.90 12.47
C GLN A 116 -5.98 26.49 13.46
N LEU A 117 -4.89 25.77 13.73
CA LEU A 117 -3.92 26.16 14.76
C LEU A 117 -2.59 26.67 14.18
N GLY A 118 -2.40 26.61 12.85
CA GLY A 118 -1.21 27.15 12.19
C GLY A 118 0.10 26.37 12.46
N TYR A 119 0.02 25.09 12.83
CA TYR A 119 1.20 24.30 13.17
C TYR A 119 2.01 23.93 11.92
N THR A 120 3.33 24.02 12.04
CA THR A 120 4.28 23.55 11.01
C THR A 120 4.49 22.03 11.09
N ASP A 121 4.94 21.42 9.99
CA ASP A 121 5.19 19.97 9.93
C ASP A 121 6.10 19.42 11.06
N PRO A 122 7.21 20.08 11.44
CA PRO A 122 8.00 19.65 12.59
C PRO A 122 7.25 19.71 13.91
N GLN A 123 6.40 20.73 14.11
CA GLN A 123 5.58 20.87 15.32
C GLN A 123 4.49 19.79 15.39
N VAL A 124 3.86 19.48 14.26
CA VAL A 124 2.89 18.37 14.15
C VAL A 124 3.57 17.04 14.47
N CYS A 125 4.75 16.77 13.90
CA CYS A 125 5.52 15.56 14.20
C CYS A 125 5.83 15.42 15.70
N ALA A 126 6.26 16.51 16.34
CA ALA A 126 6.55 16.55 17.77
C ALA A 126 5.29 16.34 18.63
N ALA A 127 4.18 16.99 18.28
CA ALA A 127 2.93 16.92 19.04
C ALA A 127 2.22 15.55 18.96
N LEU A 128 2.29 14.92 17.79
CA LEU A 128 1.67 13.61 17.54
C LEU A 128 2.64 12.44 17.75
N MET A 129 3.91 12.72 18.07
CA MET A 129 4.99 11.73 18.20
C MET A 129 5.15 10.83 16.96
N VAL A 130 4.98 11.42 15.77
CA VAL A 130 5.14 10.71 14.47
C VAL A 130 6.42 11.11 13.76
N THR A 131 6.91 10.21 12.91
CA THR A 131 8.06 10.51 12.07
C THR A 131 7.67 11.41 10.89
N PRO A 132 8.58 12.24 10.36
CA PRO A 132 8.31 13.04 9.15
C PRO A 132 7.90 12.19 7.95
N SER A 133 8.48 10.98 7.82
CA SER A 133 8.12 10.02 6.78
C SER A 133 6.67 9.56 6.90
N TYR A 134 6.20 9.31 8.13
CA TYR A 134 4.81 8.94 8.40
C TYR A 134 3.86 10.09 8.08
N LEU A 135 4.19 11.32 8.49
CA LEU A 135 3.41 12.51 8.17
C LEU A 135 3.27 12.72 6.65
N LYS A 136 4.37 12.54 5.91
CA LYS A 136 4.37 12.61 4.43
C LYS A 136 3.46 11.53 3.83
N ARG A 137 3.43 10.32 4.40
CA ARG A 137 2.55 9.23 3.96
C ARG A 137 1.07 9.57 4.19
N LEU A 138 0.73 10.15 5.33
CA LEU A 138 -0.63 10.66 5.59
C LEU A 138 -1.02 11.77 4.61
N SER A 139 -0.09 12.64 4.23
CA SER A 139 -0.39 13.73 3.29
C SER A 139 -0.76 13.30 1.88
N LEU A 140 -0.44 12.07 1.50
CA LEU A 140 -0.91 11.51 0.23
C LEU A 140 -2.43 11.30 0.22
N LEU A 141 -3.06 11.10 1.38
CA LEU A 141 -4.50 10.87 1.48
C LEU A 141 -5.33 12.07 0.99
N ALA A 142 -4.81 13.30 1.10
CA ALA A 142 -5.48 14.49 0.57
C ALA A 142 -5.67 14.46 -0.96
N LYS A 143 -4.94 13.60 -1.67
CA LYS A 143 -4.95 13.52 -3.13
C LYS A 143 -5.71 12.29 -3.65
N LEU A 144 -6.42 11.57 -2.78
CA LEU A 144 -7.09 10.33 -3.17
C LEU A 144 -8.60 10.56 -3.36
N HIS A 145 -9.16 9.89 -4.38
CA HIS A 145 -10.60 9.82 -4.63
C HIS A 145 -11.34 9.24 -3.40
N PRO A 146 -12.51 9.78 -2.97
CA PRO A 146 -13.13 9.38 -1.70
C PRO A 146 -13.38 7.86 -1.50
N PRO A 147 -13.82 7.08 -2.50
CA PRO A 147 -13.94 5.62 -2.37
C PRO A 147 -12.64 4.92 -1.96
N ILE A 148 -11.49 5.43 -2.41
CA ILE A 148 -10.17 4.92 -2.04
C ILE A 148 -9.90 5.19 -0.56
N LEU A 149 -10.30 6.35 -0.04
CA LEU A 149 -10.17 6.70 1.38
C LEU A 149 -11.01 5.79 2.27
N ASP A 150 -12.22 5.44 1.84
CA ASP A 150 -13.09 4.53 2.58
C ASP A 150 -12.49 3.12 2.65
N ALA A 151 -11.94 2.62 1.53
CA ALA A 151 -11.24 1.34 1.52
C ALA A 151 -9.99 1.34 2.44
N ILE A 152 -9.28 2.47 2.54
CA ILE A 152 -8.18 2.65 3.49
C ILE A 152 -8.69 2.67 4.94
N ALA A 153 -9.83 3.31 5.21
CA ALA A 153 -10.44 3.34 6.55
C ALA A 153 -10.82 1.93 7.04
N LEU A 154 -11.21 1.04 6.13
CA LEU A 154 -11.48 -0.38 6.41
C LEU A 154 -10.22 -1.23 6.62
N GLY A 155 -9.02 -0.63 6.50
CA GLY A 155 -7.74 -1.36 6.58
C GLY A 155 -7.41 -2.16 5.32
N ARG A 156 -8.15 -1.96 4.22
CA ARG A 156 -7.99 -2.65 2.93
C ARG A 156 -7.31 -1.78 1.88
N GLY A 157 -6.47 -0.83 2.30
CA GLY A 157 -5.84 0.16 1.43
C GLY A 157 -4.65 -0.36 0.58
N PRO A 158 -4.18 0.45 -0.39
CA PRO A 158 -3.02 0.11 -1.22
C PRO A 158 -1.70 0.14 -0.42
N ASP A 159 -0.69 -0.55 -0.94
CA ASP A 159 0.67 -0.48 -0.41
C ASP A 159 1.31 0.91 -0.63
N GLU A 160 2.48 1.16 -0.03
CA GLU A 160 3.12 2.48 -0.09
C GLU A 160 3.49 2.90 -1.52
N ARG A 161 3.91 1.96 -2.38
CA ARG A 161 4.30 2.27 -3.76
C ARG A 161 3.06 2.60 -4.58
N GLN A 162 2.03 1.75 -4.50
CA GLN A 162 0.75 1.92 -5.18
C GLN A 162 0.09 3.24 -4.76
N ARG A 163 0.06 3.54 -3.46
CA ARG A 163 -0.49 4.80 -2.95
C ARG A 163 0.18 6.03 -3.56
N LYS A 164 1.51 6.02 -3.72
CA LYS A 164 2.25 7.13 -4.33
C LYS A 164 1.86 7.33 -5.80
N VAL A 165 1.74 6.24 -6.56
CA VAL A 165 1.33 6.29 -7.97
C VAL A 165 -0.09 6.82 -8.09
N ILE A 166 -1.03 6.29 -7.30
CA ILE A 166 -2.43 6.74 -7.31
C ILE A 166 -2.51 8.23 -6.96
N ALA A 167 -1.79 8.69 -5.92
CA ALA A 167 -1.80 10.08 -5.48
C ALA A 167 -1.08 11.07 -6.44
N GLN A 168 -0.37 10.57 -7.46
CA GLN A 168 0.21 11.39 -8.52
C GLN A 168 -0.78 11.68 -9.65
N ALA A 169 -1.72 10.76 -9.90
CA ALA A 169 -2.78 10.96 -10.88
C ALA A 169 -3.78 12.02 -10.40
N SER A 170 -4.42 12.71 -11.34
CA SER A 170 -5.49 13.66 -11.06
C SER A 170 -6.72 12.95 -10.47
N LEU A 171 -7.57 13.69 -9.76
CA LEU A 171 -8.78 13.11 -9.17
C LEU A 171 -9.75 12.58 -10.25
N ASP A 172 -9.81 13.23 -11.42
CA ASP A 172 -10.64 12.76 -12.53
C ASP A 172 -10.11 11.44 -13.11
N GLU A 173 -8.79 11.31 -13.34
CA GLU A 173 -8.19 10.04 -13.78
C GLU A 173 -8.41 8.92 -12.75
N GLN A 174 -8.26 9.23 -11.45
CA GLN A 174 -8.56 8.27 -10.37
C GLN A 174 -10.02 7.84 -10.39
N ARG A 175 -10.96 8.78 -10.60
CA ARG A 175 -12.39 8.52 -10.68
C ARG A 175 -12.73 7.60 -11.85
N ASP A 176 -12.20 7.90 -13.03
CA ASP A 176 -12.47 7.13 -14.25
C ASP A 176 -11.87 5.72 -14.16
N ALA A 177 -10.63 5.58 -13.65
CA ALA A 177 -10.01 4.27 -13.43
C ALA A 177 -10.72 3.44 -12.35
N TRP A 178 -11.27 4.09 -11.32
CA TRP A 178 -12.13 3.44 -10.33
C TRP A 178 -13.43 2.95 -10.94
N ALA A 179 -14.07 3.79 -11.77
CA ALA A 179 -15.31 3.45 -12.46
C ALA A 179 -15.14 2.25 -13.40
N GLU A 180 -14.04 2.21 -14.16
CA GLU A 180 -13.72 1.07 -15.03
C GLU A 180 -13.61 -0.23 -14.20
N MET A 181 -12.91 -0.18 -13.07
CA MET A 181 -12.69 -1.34 -12.19
C MET A 181 -13.99 -1.91 -11.60
N PHE A 182 -14.95 -1.05 -11.26
CA PHE A 182 -16.19 -1.45 -10.58
C PHE A 182 -17.43 -1.40 -11.49
N SER A 183 -17.23 -1.25 -12.81
CA SER A 183 -18.31 -1.18 -13.80
C SER A 183 -19.24 -2.39 -13.79
N GLU A 184 -18.71 -3.60 -13.51
CA GLU A 184 -19.51 -4.84 -13.40
C GLU A 184 -20.06 -5.08 -11.98
N SER A 185 -19.65 -4.28 -11.00
CA SER A 185 -19.99 -4.46 -9.57
C SER A 185 -21.18 -3.62 -9.12
N VAL A 186 -21.61 -2.66 -9.94
CA VAL A 186 -22.76 -1.78 -9.66
C VAL A 186 -23.97 -2.17 -10.51
N GLU A 187 -25.16 -1.84 -10.02
CA GLU A 187 -26.40 -1.95 -10.81
C GLU A 187 -26.48 -0.82 -11.86
N ASP A 188 -27.28 -1.01 -12.90
CA ASP A 188 -27.33 -0.12 -14.09
C ASP A 188 -27.63 1.37 -13.78
N ASP A 189 -28.19 1.68 -12.60
CA ASP A 189 -28.57 3.03 -12.18
C ASP A 189 -27.56 3.70 -11.20
N GLU A 190 -26.51 3.00 -10.78
CA GLU A 190 -25.49 3.52 -9.85
C GLU A 190 -24.22 3.95 -10.59
N ASP A 191 -23.55 5.01 -10.11
CA ASP A 191 -22.27 5.45 -10.68
C ASP A 191 -21.13 4.52 -10.19
N PRO A 192 -20.48 3.74 -11.08
CA PRO A 192 -19.35 2.90 -10.70
C PRO A 192 -18.21 3.68 -10.04
N ALA A 193 -18.06 4.97 -10.35
CA ALA A 193 -17.06 5.85 -9.77
C ALA A 193 -17.26 6.07 -8.26
N GLU A 194 -18.48 5.89 -7.75
CA GLU A 194 -18.84 6.11 -6.35
C GLU A 194 -18.92 4.80 -5.55
N TYR A 195 -18.65 3.66 -6.18
CA TYR A 195 -18.68 2.34 -5.54
C TYR A 195 -17.82 2.31 -4.27
N ARG A 196 -18.42 1.91 -3.14
CA ARG A 196 -17.74 1.78 -1.85
C ARG A 196 -17.62 0.32 -1.45
N VAL A 197 -16.40 -0.09 -1.11
CA VAL A 197 -16.11 -1.43 -0.61
C VAL A 197 -16.92 -1.71 0.66
N LYS A 198 -17.67 -2.81 0.66
CA LYS A 198 -18.53 -3.20 1.77
C LYS A 198 -17.70 -3.87 2.86
N ALA A 199 -17.80 -3.35 4.09
CA ALA A 199 -17.09 -3.90 5.24
C ALA A 199 -17.49 -5.36 5.55
N GLU A 200 -18.74 -5.72 5.24
CA GLU A 200 -19.38 -6.99 5.56
C GLU A 200 -19.00 -8.11 4.59
N ASP A 201 -18.47 -7.77 3.41
CA ASP A 201 -18.06 -8.72 2.39
C ASP A 201 -16.54 -8.89 2.38
N PRO A 202 -15.99 -10.06 2.75
CA PRO A 202 -14.56 -10.31 2.72
C PRO A 202 -13.97 -10.47 1.30
N GLU A 203 -14.80 -10.79 0.30
CA GLU A 203 -14.37 -10.98 -1.09
C GLU A 203 -14.26 -9.66 -1.85
N ASP A 204 -14.98 -8.63 -1.37
CA ASP A 204 -14.95 -7.26 -1.87
C ASP A 204 -13.59 -6.59 -1.56
N THR A 205 -12.60 -6.91 -2.39
CA THR A 205 -11.22 -6.43 -2.28
C THR A 205 -10.80 -5.74 -3.55
N VAL A 206 -10.11 -4.61 -3.40
CA VAL A 206 -9.64 -3.82 -4.53
C VAL A 206 -8.35 -4.41 -5.08
N ALA A 207 -8.28 -4.62 -6.39
CA ALA A 207 -7.05 -4.98 -7.07
C ALA A 207 -6.12 -3.75 -7.20
N TRP A 208 -5.55 -3.28 -6.09
CA TRP A 208 -4.73 -2.05 -6.03
C TRP A 208 -3.58 -2.01 -7.03
N GLY A 209 -2.95 -3.15 -7.31
CA GLY A 209 -1.89 -3.25 -8.31
C GLY A 209 -2.40 -3.08 -9.75
N ALA A 210 -3.67 -3.37 -10.05
CA ALA A 210 -4.29 -3.06 -11.33
C ALA A 210 -4.64 -1.58 -11.42
N LEU A 211 -5.25 -1.01 -10.38
CA LEU A 211 -5.58 0.41 -10.30
C LEU A 211 -4.33 1.29 -10.47
N ALA A 212 -3.28 1.01 -9.68
CA ALA A 212 -2.03 1.74 -9.77
C ALA A 212 -1.38 1.63 -11.15
N ARG A 213 -1.48 0.49 -11.85
CA ARG A 213 -0.94 0.32 -13.20
C ARG A 213 -1.74 1.05 -14.27
N ASN A 214 -3.05 1.20 -14.08
CA ASN A 214 -3.91 1.98 -14.97
C ASN A 214 -3.56 3.48 -14.83
N LEU A 215 -3.34 3.93 -13.59
CA LEU A 215 -2.99 5.32 -13.25
C LEU A 215 -1.50 5.66 -13.42
N GLU A 216 -0.62 4.67 -13.59
CA GLU A 216 0.80 4.92 -13.82
C GLU A 216 0.96 5.57 -15.20
N GLN A 217 1.15 6.90 -15.21
CA GLN A 217 1.46 7.65 -16.43
C GLN A 217 2.74 7.06 -17.05
N LYS A 218 2.58 6.34 -18.16
CA LYS A 218 3.71 5.70 -18.85
C LYS A 218 4.40 6.71 -19.74
N GLU A 219 5.58 7.12 -19.31
CA GLU A 219 6.51 7.90 -20.11
C GLU A 219 7.21 7.00 -21.14
N TRP A 220 7.04 7.33 -22.42
CA TRP A 220 7.72 6.64 -23.52
C TRP A 220 8.95 7.44 -23.93
N TYR A 221 10.13 6.99 -23.50
CA TYR A 221 11.38 7.70 -23.73
C TYR A 221 11.94 7.52 -25.15
N ALA A 222 12.50 8.59 -25.71
CA ALA A 222 13.18 8.62 -27.01
C ALA A 222 14.34 7.61 -27.11
N ARG A 223 15.07 7.36 -26.01
CA ARG A 223 16.13 6.33 -25.95
C ARG A 223 15.66 4.90 -26.24
N ASN A 224 14.36 4.62 -26.11
CA ASN A 224 13.77 3.32 -26.43
C ASN A 224 13.10 3.31 -27.83
N ALA A 225 13.07 4.44 -28.53
CA ALA A 225 12.53 4.53 -29.88
C ALA A 225 13.52 3.96 -30.89
N ARG A 226 13.05 3.15 -31.85
CA ARG A 226 13.88 2.69 -32.97
C ARG A 226 13.75 3.60 -34.20
N PHE A 227 12.75 4.47 -34.19
CA PHE A 227 12.44 5.39 -35.27
C PHE A 227 13.18 6.73 -35.13
N GLY A 228 13.43 7.39 -36.26
CA GLY A 228 14.09 8.70 -36.32
C GLY A 228 13.14 9.92 -36.31
N ASP A 229 13.70 11.09 -36.60
CA ASP A 229 12.95 12.35 -36.66
C ASP A 229 11.87 12.37 -37.75
N ASP A 230 12.05 11.61 -38.83
CA ASP A 230 11.09 11.55 -39.95
C ASP A 230 9.76 10.92 -39.52
N LEU A 231 9.83 9.76 -38.85
CA LEU A 231 8.66 9.09 -38.28
C LEU A 231 8.07 9.86 -37.10
N THR A 232 8.90 10.53 -36.30
CA THR A 232 8.45 11.44 -35.24
C THR A 232 7.53 12.52 -35.80
N ARG A 233 7.94 13.17 -36.91
CA ARG A 233 7.12 14.20 -37.59
C ARG A 233 5.89 13.61 -38.25
N LYS A 234 6.00 12.44 -38.88
CA LYS A 234 4.88 11.75 -39.55
C LYS A 234 3.75 11.43 -38.56
N HIS A 235 4.09 10.97 -37.36
CA HIS A 235 3.14 10.61 -36.32
C HIS A 235 2.83 11.73 -35.33
N ASN A 236 3.35 12.94 -35.55
CA ASN A 236 3.14 14.12 -34.69
C ASN A 236 3.51 13.88 -33.22
N ILE A 237 4.61 13.17 -32.97
CA ILE A 237 5.08 12.89 -31.61
C ILE A 237 5.72 14.15 -31.03
N VAL A 238 5.19 14.61 -29.90
CA VAL A 238 5.75 15.72 -29.13
C VAL A 238 6.61 15.16 -28.01
N TRP A 239 7.89 15.55 -28.00
CA TRP A 239 8.84 15.21 -26.95
C TRP A 239 8.83 16.27 -25.84
N MET A 240 8.80 15.80 -24.60
CA MET A 240 9.03 16.58 -23.39
C MET A 240 10.38 16.17 -22.79
N GLU A 241 11.06 17.09 -22.12
CA GLU A 241 12.36 16.81 -21.48
C GLU A 241 12.20 16.65 -19.97
N ASP A 242 12.73 15.55 -19.43
CA ASP A 242 12.96 15.45 -17.99
C ASP A 242 14.25 16.21 -17.62
N LEU A 243 14.07 17.38 -17.01
CA LEU A 243 15.13 18.29 -16.59
C LEU A 243 15.96 17.76 -15.41
N PHE A 244 15.51 16.69 -14.74
CA PHE A 244 16.19 16.10 -13.58
C PHE A 244 16.85 14.76 -13.90
N ALA A 245 16.84 14.35 -15.17
CA ALA A 245 17.47 13.12 -15.60
C ALA A 245 19.00 13.13 -15.42
N GLU A 246 19.59 11.94 -15.35
CA GLU A 246 21.04 11.79 -15.19
C GLU A 246 21.79 12.40 -16.38
N PRO A 247 22.88 13.17 -16.13
CA PRO A 247 23.68 13.77 -17.17
C PRO A 247 24.19 12.75 -18.19
N GLY A 248 24.00 13.04 -19.48
CA GLY A 248 24.44 12.19 -20.59
C GLY A 248 23.42 11.14 -21.04
N THR A 249 22.22 11.09 -20.44
CA THR A 249 21.12 10.25 -20.92
C THR A 249 20.14 11.05 -21.78
N ASP A 250 19.59 10.46 -22.84
CA ASP A 250 18.47 11.09 -23.58
C ASP A 250 17.21 10.98 -22.72
N SER A 251 16.84 12.12 -22.13
CA SER A 251 15.73 12.26 -21.18
C SER A 251 14.43 12.69 -21.84
N ARG A 252 14.39 12.77 -23.16
CA ARG A 252 13.18 13.10 -23.90
C ARG A 252 12.17 11.95 -23.77
N TYR A 253 10.93 12.27 -23.48
CA TYR A 253 9.82 11.32 -23.40
C TYR A 253 8.53 11.89 -23.98
N THR A 254 7.58 11.02 -24.29
CA THR A 254 6.22 11.40 -24.70
C THR A 254 5.19 10.64 -23.87
N LEU A 255 4.02 11.24 -23.69
CA LEU A 255 2.87 10.60 -23.03
C LEU A 255 1.87 10.03 -24.05
N ASP A 256 2.02 10.35 -25.34
CA ASP A 256 1.15 9.83 -26.39
C ASP A 256 1.58 8.41 -26.78
N ALA A 257 0.97 7.43 -26.11
CA ALA A 257 1.18 6.02 -26.38
C ALA A 257 0.77 5.62 -27.80
N THR A 258 -0.26 6.26 -28.37
CA THR A 258 -0.83 5.87 -29.66
C THR A 258 0.07 6.29 -30.82
N ALA A 259 0.53 7.54 -30.80
CA ALA A 259 1.48 8.05 -31.79
C ALA A 259 2.83 7.32 -31.69
N TYR A 260 3.31 7.07 -30.46
CA TYR A 260 4.56 6.35 -30.23
C TYR A 260 4.48 4.89 -30.73
N ALA A 261 3.40 4.17 -30.42
CA ALA A 261 3.19 2.81 -30.91
C ALA A 261 3.11 2.75 -32.45
N ALA A 262 2.40 3.70 -33.06
CA ALA A 262 2.26 3.78 -34.51
C ALA A 262 3.62 4.01 -35.19
N ALA A 263 4.47 4.89 -34.65
CA ALA A 263 5.81 5.13 -35.18
C ALA A 263 6.74 3.90 -35.04
N GLN A 264 6.66 3.16 -33.92
CA GLN A 264 7.41 1.90 -33.78
C GLN A 264 6.95 0.84 -34.77
N GLN A 265 5.64 0.76 -35.01
CA GLN A 265 5.07 -0.17 -35.98
C GLN A 265 5.49 0.19 -37.41
N ASP A 266 5.45 1.48 -37.76
CA ASP A 266 5.88 1.96 -39.07
C ASP A 266 7.38 1.68 -39.33
N TRP A 267 8.21 1.81 -38.28
CA TRP A 267 9.61 1.39 -38.33
C TRP A 267 9.76 -0.12 -38.59
N LEU A 268 8.98 -0.97 -37.91
CA LEU A 268 9.01 -2.42 -38.11
C LEU A 268 8.63 -2.82 -39.55
N ASP A 269 7.67 -2.11 -40.13
CA ASP A 269 7.11 -2.43 -41.44
C ASP A 269 8.00 -1.89 -42.58
N ASN A 270 8.61 -0.71 -42.42
CA ASN A 270 9.25 0.02 -43.51
C ASN A 270 10.77 0.27 -43.35
N GLU A 271 11.29 0.37 -42.13
CA GLU A 271 12.70 0.76 -41.87
C GLU A 271 13.53 -0.35 -41.18
N ARG A 272 12.90 -1.48 -40.91
CA ARG A 272 13.54 -2.66 -40.31
C ARG A 272 14.64 -3.22 -41.22
N PRO A 273 15.74 -3.79 -40.67
CA PRO A 273 16.79 -4.39 -41.48
C PRO A 273 16.27 -5.48 -42.45
N GLU A 274 16.71 -5.43 -43.71
CA GLU A 274 16.21 -6.31 -44.80
C GLU A 274 16.33 -7.81 -44.49
N ASN A 275 17.41 -8.21 -43.79
CA ASN A 275 17.67 -9.61 -43.40
C ASN A 275 17.16 -9.89 -41.97
N SER A 276 15.88 -9.64 -41.70
CA SER A 276 15.29 -9.88 -40.39
C SER A 276 13.89 -10.49 -40.47
N ILE A 277 13.42 -11.08 -39.38
CA ILE A 277 12.05 -11.62 -39.25
C ILE A 277 11.19 -10.76 -38.31
N VAL A 278 9.87 -10.76 -38.53
CA VAL A 278 8.92 -10.09 -37.64
C VAL A 278 8.51 -11.09 -36.56
N LEU A 279 8.74 -10.72 -35.32
CA LEU A 279 8.27 -11.49 -34.16
C LEU A 279 6.80 -11.18 -33.90
N VAL A 280 6.04 -12.18 -33.49
CA VAL A 280 4.59 -12.08 -33.28
C VAL A 280 4.32 -12.00 -31.79
N SER A 281 3.40 -11.10 -31.40
CA SER A 281 2.92 -11.03 -30.02
C SER A 281 1.86 -12.11 -29.77
N ASP A 282 2.01 -12.87 -28.68
CA ASP A 282 1.03 -13.86 -28.24
C ASP A 282 -0.15 -13.23 -27.48
N GLU A 283 -1.16 -14.04 -27.13
CA GLU A 283 -2.35 -13.62 -26.37
C GLU A 283 -2.02 -13.05 -24.97
N TYR A 284 -0.83 -13.36 -24.44
CA TYR A 284 -0.32 -12.84 -23.18
C TYR A 284 0.63 -11.65 -23.35
N GLY A 285 0.78 -11.12 -24.57
CA GLY A 285 1.62 -9.95 -24.87
C GLY A 285 3.13 -10.22 -24.81
N TYR A 286 3.57 -11.48 -24.91
CA TYR A 286 4.97 -11.82 -25.13
C TYR A 286 5.27 -11.88 -26.62
N VAL A 287 6.43 -11.33 -27.00
CA VAL A 287 6.92 -11.36 -28.37
C VAL A 287 7.65 -12.70 -28.58
N ARG A 288 7.26 -13.45 -29.61
CA ARG A 288 7.83 -14.78 -29.92
C ARG A 288 8.22 -14.89 -31.38
N ALA A 289 9.14 -15.81 -31.65
CA ALA A 289 9.45 -16.22 -33.01
C ALA A 289 8.18 -16.72 -33.74
N PRO A 290 8.01 -16.34 -35.02
CA PRO A 290 6.89 -16.82 -35.84
C PRO A 290 7.00 -18.34 -36.10
N GLU A 291 5.90 -18.93 -36.58
CA GLU A 291 5.86 -20.36 -36.90
C GLU A 291 6.98 -20.74 -37.87
N GLY A 292 7.67 -21.86 -37.60
CA GLY A 292 8.84 -22.29 -38.37
C GLY A 292 10.16 -21.64 -37.93
N PHE A 293 10.18 -20.83 -36.88
CA PHE A 293 11.40 -20.29 -36.25
C PHE A 293 11.46 -20.62 -34.76
N ILE A 294 12.69 -20.67 -34.22
CA ILE A 294 12.93 -20.77 -32.78
C ILE A 294 13.85 -19.65 -32.31
N THR A 295 13.54 -19.09 -31.13
CA THR A 295 14.38 -18.10 -30.45
C THR A 295 15.60 -18.77 -29.84
N MET A 296 16.77 -18.18 -30.07
CA MET A 296 18.05 -18.54 -29.49
C MET A 296 18.27 -17.72 -28.22
N GLY A 297 18.46 -18.40 -27.08
CA GLY A 297 18.75 -17.71 -25.83
C GLY A 297 20.11 -17.02 -25.86
N THR A 298 20.25 -15.91 -25.13
CA THR A 298 21.48 -15.10 -25.06
C THR A 298 22.72 -15.90 -24.63
N TRP A 299 22.54 -16.97 -23.87
CA TRP A 299 23.60 -17.87 -23.39
C TRP A 299 24.04 -18.92 -24.42
N MET A 300 23.35 -19.04 -25.56
CA MET A 300 23.69 -19.97 -26.63
C MET A 300 24.72 -19.36 -27.57
N ALA A 301 25.74 -20.15 -27.94
CA ALA A 301 26.72 -19.76 -28.94
C ALA A 301 26.04 -19.44 -30.28
N THR A 302 26.56 -18.44 -30.99
CA THR A 302 26.10 -18.08 -32.33
C THR A 302 26.28 -19.23 -33.29
N GLN A 303 25.18 -19.65 -33.90
CA GLN A 303 25.11 -20.71 -34.89
C GLN A 303 24.97 -20.13 -36.30
N GLU A 304 25.37 -20.92 -37.28
CA GLU A 304 25.23 -20.57 -38.69
C GLU A 304 23.75 -20.62 -39.11
N GLY A 305 23.29 -19.58 -39.83
CA GLY A 305 21.88 -19.45 -40.25
C GLY A 305 20.96 -18.72 -39.26
N GLU A 306 21.52 -18.05 -38.24
CA GLU A 306 20.74 -17.15 -37.37
C GLU A 306 20.36 -15.85 -38.07
N VAL A 307 19.13 -15.41 -37.84
CA VAL A 307 18.52 -14.19 -38.36
C VAL A 307 17.97 -13.40 -37.18
N MET A 308 18.14 -12.08 -37.19
CA MET A 308 17.55 -11.24 -36.15
C MET A 308 16.04 -11.12 -36.33
N GLY A 309 15.30 -11.26 -35.24
CA GLY A 309 13.88 -10.99 -35.15
C GLY A 309 13.61 -9.68 -34.41
N TYR A 310 12.68 -8.90 -34.93
CA TYR A 310 12.19 -7.68 -34.30
C TYR A 310 10.68 -7.75 -34.11
N GLY A 311 10.18 -7.35 -32.95
CA GLY A 311 8.74 -7.24 -32.72
C GLY A 311 8.39 -6.20 -31.66
N LEU A 312 7.21 -5.60 -31.80
CA LEU A 312 6.73 -4.61 -30.86
C LEU A 312 6.08 -5.30 -29.65
N ASN A 313 6.58 -5.01 -28.45
CA ASN A 313 5.92 -5.47 -27.23
C ASN A 313 4.68 -4.60 -26.95
N PRO A 314 3.46 -5.16 -26.90
CA PRO A 314 2.23 -4.37 -26.80
C PRO A 314 2.05 -3.70 -25.43
N ARG A 315 2.77 -4.14 -24.39
CA ARG A 315 2.68 -3.57 -23.03
C ARG A 315 3.68 -2.45 -22.77
N THR A 316 4.87 -2.56 -23.36
CA THR A 316 6.01 -1.65 -23.12
C THR A 316 6.36 -0.80 -24.34
N LEU A 317 5.72 -1.03 -25.49
CA LEU A 317 5.98 -0.37 -26.76
C LEU A 317 7.46 -0.34 -27.18
N LYS A 318 8.28 -1.24 -26.61
CA LYS A 318 9.67 -1.42 -26.98
C LYS A 318 9.76 -2.45 -28.09
N ILE A 319 10.67 -2.20 -29.02
CA ILE A 319 11.09 -3.21 -29.98
C ILE A 319 11.94 -4.24 -29.24
N VAL A 320 11.44 -5.47 -29.21
CA VAL A 320 12.16 -6.64 -28.72
C VAL A 320 13.01 -7.20 -29.84
N GLU A 321 14.27 -7.50 -29.53
CA GLU A 321 15.24 -8.05 -30.46
C GLU A 321 15.64 -9.44 -30.00
N GLU A 322 15.41 -10.43 -30.85
CA GLU A 322 15.76 -11.80 -30.55
C GLU A 322 16.58 -12.39 -31.69
N ARG A 323 17.54 -13.24 -31.35
CA ARG A 323 18.23 -14.07 -32.34
C ARG A 323 17.32 -15.26 -32.63
N CYS A 324 16.98 -15.47 -33.89
CA CYS A 324 16.11 -16.56 -34.32
C CYS A 324 16.82 -17.44 -35.32
N ARG A 325 16.42 -18.70 -35.42
CA ARG A 325 16.84 -19.58 -36.52
C ARG A 325 15.64 -20.32 -37.09
N PRO A 326 15.66 -20.71 -38.38
CA PRO A 326 14.69 -21.62 -38.91
C PRO A 326 14.62 -22.88 -38.05
N SER A 327 13.42 -23.22 -37.61
CA SER A 327 13.12 -24.51 -37.02
C SER A 327 13.28 -25.53 -38.13
N VAL A 328 14.47 -26.12 -38.25
CA VAL A 328 14.60 -27.35 -39.04
C VAL A 328 13.56 -28.31 -38.49
N ALA A 329 12.65 -28.78 -39.35
CA ALA A 329 11.75 -29.87 -39.00
C ALA A 329 12.63 -30.92 -38.33
N PHE A 330 12.35 -31.20 -37.06
CA PHE A 330 13.06 -32.23 -36.34
C PHE A 330 12.60 -33.55 -36.96
N THR A 331 13.12 -33.89 -38.14
CA THR A 331 13.25 -35.28 -38.54
C THR A 331 14.09 -35.87 -37.44
N GLN A 332 13.45 -36.61 -36.52
CA GLN A 332 14.17 -37.62 -35.79
C GLN A 332 14.89 -38.42 -36.86
N SER A 333 16.20 -38.21 -37.00
CA SER A 333 17.05 -39.24 -37.55
C SER A 333 16.98 -40.38 -36.54
N HIS A 334 15.95 -41.21 -36.65
CA HIS A 334 16.10 -42.62 -36.36
C HIS A 334 17.18 -43.08 -37.31
N ALA A 335 18.43 -43.02 -36.84
CA ALA A 335 19.51 -43.81 -37.40
C ALA A 335 19.04 -45.27 -37.32
N THR A 336 18.37 -45.72 -38.38
CA THR A 336 18.00 -47.11 -38.56
C THR A 336 19.23 -47.79 -39.17
N GLY A 337 20.28 -47.87 -38.37
CA GLY A 337 21.40 -48.80 -38.56
C GLY A 337 21.38 -49.74 -37.37
N PRO A 338 21.66 -51.05 -37.53
CA PRO A 338 21.52 -52.01 -36.45
C PRO A 338 22.58 -51.71 -35.39
N ALA A 339 22.17 -51.05 -34.31
CA ALA A 339 22.96 -50.95 -33.10
C ALA A 339 22.74 -52.26 -32.32
N GLU A 340 23.81 -53.07 -32.22
CA GLU A 340 23.92 -54.06 -31.15
C GLU A 340 23.59 -53.41 -29.80
N PRO A 341 22.90 -54.12 -28.88
CA PRO A 341 22.52 -53.54 -27.61
C PRO A 341 23.76 -53.31 -26.73
N GLU A 342 24.30 -52.09 -26.71
CA GLU A 342 25.25 -51.67 -25.68
C GLU A 342 24.55 -51.64 -24.32
N ALA A 343 25.18 -52.31 -23.35
CA ALA A 343 24.68 -52.47 -21.99
C ALA A 343 24.54 -51.12 -21.26
N PRO A 344 23.62 -51.01 -20.28
CA PRO A 344 23.42 -49.77 -19.52
C PRO A 344 24.71 -49.37 -18.78
N LYS A 345 25.16 -48.12 -18.96
CA LYS A 345 26.27 -47.55 -18.17
C LYS A 345 25.84 -47.41 -16.70
N GLU A 346 26.55 -48.10 -15.81
CA GLU A 346 26.40 -47.98 -14.35
C GLU A 346 26.63 -46.52 -13.89
N ARG A 347 25.79 -46.07 -12.95
CA ARG A 347 26.00 -44.82 -12.22
C ARG A 347 27.07 -45.06 -11.15
N PRO A 348 28.00 -44.12 -10.91
CA PRO A 348 28.95 -44.26 -9.82
C PRO A 348 28.26 -44.27 -8.44
N ASP A 349 28.76 -45.13 -7.56
CA ASP A 349 28.30 -45.35 -6.17
C ASP A 349 28.42 -44.06 -5.34
N VAL A 350 27.28 -43.53 -4.87
CA VAL A 350 27.26 -42.52 -3.81
C VAL A 350 27.26 -43.24 -2.47
N SER A 351 28.46 -43.46 -1.92
CA SER A 351 28.62 -43.89 -0.54
C SER A 351 28.45 -42.69 0.41
N GLY A 352 27.39 -42.71 1.22
CA GLY A 352 27.14 -41.72 2.27
C GLY A 352 26.06 -42.20 3.21
N THR A 353 26.49 -42.80 4.32
CA THR A 353 25.75 -43.54 5.34
C THR A 353 24.59 -42.76 5.98
N GLY A 354 23.34 -43.15 5.72
CA GLY A 354 22.17 -42.77 6.52
C GLY A 354 21.74 -43.94 7.40
N HIS A 355 21.93 -43.83 8.73
CA HIS A 355 21.47 -44.85 9.68
C HIS A 355 19.93 -44.91 9.72
N LYS A 356 19.39 -46.11 9.45
CA LYS A 356 17.99 -46.48 9.63
C LYS A 356 17.67 -46.57 11.12
N MET A 357 16.61 -45.91 11.57
CA MET A 357 15.93 -46.26 12.82
C MET A 357 14.75 -47.17 12.49
N ASP A 358 14.82 -48.38 13.03
CA ASP A 358 13.81 -49.43 12.92
C ASP A 358 12.72 -49.24 13.98
N VAL A 359 11.48 -49.34 13.54
CA VAL A 359 10.26 -49.01 14.28
C VAL A 359 9.60 -50.33 14.69
N SER A 360 10.14 -51.01 15.71
CA SER A 360 9.41 -52.09 16.39
C SER A 360 10.10 -52.59 17.65
N ARG A 361 9.70 -52.05 18.82
CA ARG A 361 9.61 -52.83 20.06
C ARG A 361 8.59 -52.19 20.99
N PHE A 362 7.44 -52.84 21.09
CA PHE A 362 6.44 -52.67 22.14
C PHE A 362 7.03 -52.94 23.53
N SER A 363 6.62 -52.13 24.52
CA SER A 363 5.98 -52.56 25.78
C SER A 363 6.50 -51.88 27.07
N ALA A 364 5.51 -51.39 27.84
CA ALA A 364 5.44 -51.14 29.28
C ALA A 364 6.14 -49.89 29.88
N GLY A 365 5.34 -49.00 30.49
CA GLY A 365 5.77 -47.83 31.30
C GLY A 365 6.29 -48.22 32.70
N PRO A 366 6.14 -47.41 33.77
CA PRO A 366 5.73 -45.99 33.89
C PRO A 366 6.73 -45.13 34.74
N LEU A 367 6.30 -43.91 35.10
CA LEU A 367 6.68 -43.09 36.28
C LEU A 367 7.60 -41.86 36.07
N ARG A 368 7.01 -40.69 36.37
CA ARG A 368 7.65 -39.39 36.71
C ARG A 368 8.49 -39.51 38.02
N PRO A 369 9.15 -38.47 38.61
CA PRO A 369 9.21 -37.03 38.28
C PRO A 369 10.54 -36.26 38.54
N LYS A 370 10.49 -34.94 38.26
CA LYS A 370 11.24 -33.79 38.84
C LYS A 370 12.76 -33.67 38.57
N VAL A 371 13.20 -32.47 38.16
CA VAL A 371 14.20 -31.57 38.80
C VAL A 371 14.21 -30.25 37.98
N VAL A 372 13.56 -29.20 38.49
CA VAL A 372 14.11 -27.95 39.08
C VAL A 372 14.75 -26.98 38.07
N VAL A 373 14.05 -25.86 37.91
CA VAL A 373 14.43 -24.59 37.29
C VAL A 373 15.53 -23.89 38.12
N LYS A 374 16.51 -23.26 37.46
CA LYS A 374 17.29 -22.15 38.04
C LYS A 374 17.20 -20.94 37.13
N GLU A 375 16.41 -19.97 37.57
CA GLU A 375 16.50 -18.55 37.22
C GLU A 375 17.79 -17.98 37.79
N ASN A 376 18.41 -17.03 37.08
CA ASN A 376 19.33 -16.07 37.68
C ASN A 376 18.94 -14.66 37.22
N TRP A 377 18.34 -13.95 38.16
CA TRP A 377 18.17 -12.49 38.22
C TRP A 377 19.51 -11.84 38.55
N ASN A 378 19.87 -10.73 37.90
CA ASN A 378 20.83 -9.77 38.43
C ASN A 378 20.16 -8.39 38.48
N GLY A 379 19.70 -8.03 39.68
CA GLY A 379 19.46 -6.65 40.08
C GLY A 379 20.62 -6.19 40.96
N THR A 380 21.11 -4.98 40.73
CA THR A 380 22.01 -4.28 41.67
C THR A 380 21.45 -2.89 41.89
N SER A 381 21.05 -2.63 43.13
CA SER A 381 20.60 -1.34 43.65
C SER A 381 21.74 -0.59 44.34
N LEU A 382 21.65 0.74 44.25
CA LEU A 382 22.34 1.82 44.97
C LEU A 382 22.81 1.53 46.41
N GLN A 383 24.00 2.03 46.77
CA GLN A 383 24.21 3.09 47.78
C GLN A 383 25.70 3.51 47.87
N GLY A 384 25.92 4.82 47.93
CA GLY A 384 27.20 5.50 48.11
C GLY A 384 27.01 7.00 47.97
#